data_AF-A0AAN6H441-F1
#
_entry.id   AF-A0AAN6H441-F1
#
_cell.length_a   1.000
_cell.length_b   1.000
_cell.length_c   1.000
_cell.angle_alpha   90.00
_cell.angle_beta   90.00
_cell.angle_gamma   90.00
#
_symmetry.space_group_name_H-M   'P 1'
#
loop_
_entity.id
_entity.type
_entity.pdbx_description
1 polymer ?
#
loop_
_entity_poly.entity_id
_entity_poly.type
_entity_poly.pdbx_seq_one_letter_code
_entity_poly.pdbx_strand_id
1 'polypeptide(L)'
;MTGHLAQDNGAMFCDLSAVLQLHFIESTRIVTLPLVSSSPGVLDELIKLGAESVRGNHEDRLVQAAKTVLGKNSRLSSAADTSRGYSKDQALLMELKPRHMRYLHDMPLMLRIPALPLAKKYGKHHIREEIIVVHAGLVPHVPLDRQDPYFVMNMRSIDHKTHVPSALHETEKGNSEPWFDVWGWYQERLDRGRSVSGFHVYSHAEWLEKQAPDGWLGKLRGLFVTKPTRKLKPQVAVYGHDSKIDLQLHRWSKGLDSACVSGGQLTAMVLDAKGKTEIVQVECKDYR
;
A
#
# COMPACT_ATOMS: atom_id res chain seq x y z
N MET A 1 -24.66 -7.45 8.36
CA MET A 1 -23.42 -8.26 8.29
C MET A 1 -22.17 -7.44 7.92
N THR A 2 -22.28 -6.25 7.34
CA THR A 2 -21.14 -5.43 6.86
C THR A 2 -20.28 -4.75 7.94
N GLY A 3 -20.76 -4.62 9.17
CA GLY A 3 -19.99 -4.09 10.32
C GLY A 3 -19.52 -5.15 11.34
N HIS A 4 -19.91 -6.42 11.15
CA HIS A 4 -19.71 -7.47 12.15
C HIS A 4 -18.28 -8.00 12.21
N LEU A 5 -17.48 -7.93 11.13
CA LEU A 5 -16.08 -8.38 11.19
C LEU A 5 -15.19 -7.50 12.08
N ALA A 6 -15.41 -6.18 12.05
CA ALA A 6 -14.72 -5.27 12.95
C ALA A 6 -15.31 -5.33 14.37
N GLN A 7 -16.65 -5.40 14.51
CA GLN A 7 -17.32 -5.43 15.82
C GLN A 7 -17.17 -6.74 16.59
N ASP A 8 -17.30 -7.90 15.93
CA ASP A 8 -17.34 -9.21 16.61
C ASP A 8 -15.94 -9.77 16.89
N ASN A 9 -14.92 -9.35 16.13
CA ASN A 9 -13.53 -9.79 16.25
C ASN A 9 -12.55 -8.65 16.60
N GLY A 10 -13.06 -7.48 17.02
CA GLY A 10 -12.25 -6.26 17.21
C GLY A 10 -11.01 -6.46 18.09
N ALA A 11 -11.13 -7.24 19.17
CA ALA A 11 -10.01 -7.56 20.05
C ALA A 11 -8.94 -8.47 19.39
N MET A 12 -9.36 -9.43 18.55
CA MET A 12 -8.44 -10.35 17.88
C MET A 12 -7.70 -9.68 16.71
N PHE A 13 -8.31 -8.66 16.10
CA PHE A 13 -7.73 -7.91 14.99
C PHE A 13 -6.99 -6.63 15.41
N CYS A 14 -6.76 -6.43 16.72
CA CYS A 14 -6.01 -5.25 17.17
C CYS A 14 -4.56 -5.18 16.64
N ASP A 15 -4.07 -6.31 16.15
CA ASP A 15 -2.76 -6.49 15.53
C ASP A 15 -2.72 -6.09 14.04
N LEU A 16 -3.87 -5.75 13.43
CA LEU A 16 -3.95 -5.25 12.06
C LEU A 16 -3.66 -3.74 12.01
N SER A 17 -2.95 -3.28 10.97
CA SER A 17 -2.80 -1.84 10.73
C SER A 17 -4.12 -1.22 10.25
N ALA A 18 -4.89 -1.94 9.40
CA ALA A 18 -6.20 -1.52 8.91
C ALA A 18 -6.87 -2.56 7.97
N VAL A 19 -8.17 -2.37 7.68
CA VAL A 19 -8.98 -3.26 6.83
C VAL A 19 -9.74 -2.49 5.74
N LEU A 20 -9.83 -3.04 4.53
CA LEU A 20 -10.69 -2.57 3.44
C LEU A 20 -11.66 -3.68 3.04
N GLN A 21 -12.95 -3.47 3.25
CA GLN A 21 -13.99 -4.43 2.90
C GLN A 21 -14.72 -4.01 1.64
N LEU A 22 -14.73 -4.87 0.62
CA LEU A 22 -15.36 -4.61 -0.67
C LEU A 22 -16.61 -5.48 -0.83
N HIS A 23 -17.74 -4.84 -1.17
CA HIS A 23 -18.99 -5.54 -1.44
C HIS A 23 -19.38 -5.37 -2.91
N PHE A 24 -19.30 -6.46 -3.66
CA PHE A 24 -19.86 -6.59 -5.00
C PHE A 24 -21.22 -7.30 -4.93
N ILE A 25 -22.08 -7.06 -5.92
CA ILE A 25 -23.48 -7.51 -5.96
C ILE A 25 -23.62 -9.03 -5.71
N GLU A 26 -22.56 -9.81 -5.96
CA GLU A 26 -22.55 -11.27 -5.81
C GLU A 26 -21.38 -11.81 -4.94
N SER A 27 -20.52 -10.95 -4.37
CA SER A 27 -19.38 -11.41 -3.55
C SER A 27 -18.84 -10.33 -2.61
N THR A 28 -18.47 -10.72 -1.39
CA THR A 28 -17.67 -9.90 -0.47
C THR A 28 -16.20 -10.28 -0.62
N ARG A 29 -15.33 -9.30 -0.87
CA ARG A 29 -13.87 -9.48 -0.88
C ARG A 29 -13.27 -8.65 0.25
N ILE A 30 -12.44 -9.27 1.08
CA ILE A 30 -11.77 -8.59 2.20
C ILE A 30 -10.33 -8.35 1.78
N VAL A 31 -9.93 -7.09 1.74
CA VAL A 31 -8.55 -6.67 1.50
C VAL A 31 -8.01 -6.06 2.78
N THR A 32 -6.91 -6.56 3.32
CA THR A 32 -6.29 -6.00 4.52
C THR A 32 -5.01 -5.26 4.16
N LEU A 33 -4.75 -4.19 4.92
CA LEU A 33 -3.42 -3.62 4.98
C LEU A 33 -2.56 -4.53 5.86
N PRO A 34 -1.22 -4.42 5.79
CA PRO A 34 -0.35 -5.38 6.42
C PRO A 34 -0.45 -5.35 7.94
N LEU A 35 0.04 -6.42 8.56
CA LEU A 35 -0.12 -6.64 9.97
C LEU A 35 0.94 -5.82 10.72
N VAL A 36 0.56 -5.18 11.81
CA VAL A 36 1.54 -4.63 12.74
C VAL A 36 2.16 -5.78 13.55
N SER A 37 1.36 -6.84 13.77
CA SER A 37 1.73 -8.10 14.39
C SER A 37 1.28 -9.27 13.52
N SER A 38 2.24 -10.06 13.03
CA SER A 38 2.00 -11.29 12.27
C SER A 38 1.71 -12.50 13.18
N SER A 39 0.94 -12.30 14.27
CA SER A 39 0.67 -13.37 15.23
C SER A 39 -0.07 -14.56 14.57
N PRO A 40 0.16 -15.81 15.01
CA PRO A 40 -0.47 -16.99 14.39
C PRO A 40 -2.00 -16.93 14.39
N GLY A 41 -2.61 -16.33 15.42
CA GLY A 41 -4.06 -16.19 15.53
C GLY A 41 -4.65 -15.26 14.47
N VAL A 42 -4.02 -14.11 14.24
CA VAL A 42 -4.41 -13.16 13.17
C VAL A 42 -4.27 -13.81 11.80
N LEU A 43 -3.16 -14.51 11.56
CA LEU A 43 -2.94 -15.21 10.29
C LEU A 43 -3.93 -16.35 10.07
N ASP A 44 -4.28 -17.11 11.12
CA ASP A 44 -5.30 -18.17 11.04
C ASP A 44 -6.67 -17.57 10.67
N GLU A 45 -7.07 -16.44 11.25
CA GLU A 45 -8.35 -15.82 10.91
C GLU A 45 -8.36 -15.21 9.49
N LEU A 46 -7.29 -14.54 9.07
CA LEU A 46 -7.18 -14.01 7.71
C LEU A 46 -7.27 -15.11 6.65
N ILE A 47 -6.56 -16.24 6.87
CA ILE A 47 -6.62 -17.41 5.99
C ILE A 47 -8.04 -18.00 5.98
N LYS A 48 -8.67 -18.14 7.15
CA LYS A 48 -10.04 -18.67 7.28
C LYS A 48 -11.07 -17.80 6.56
N LEU A 49 -10.90 -16.48 6.60
CA LEU A 49 -11.76 -15.52 5.90
C LEU A 49 -11.48 -15.44 4.38
N GLY A 50 -10.40 -16.07 3.90
CA GLY A 50 -9.94 -15.89 2.52
C GLY A 50 -9.57 -14.45 2.20
N ALA A 51 -9.11 -13.70 3.20
CA ALA A 51 -8.72 -12.31 3.05
C ALA A 51 -7.45 -12.21 2.18
N GLU A 52 -7.35 -11.13 1.41
CA GLU A 52 -6.12 -10.79 0.70
C GLU A 52 -5.42 -9.66 1.45
N SER A 53 -4.13 -9.80 1.71
CA SER A 53 -3.35 -8.75 2.37
C SER A 53 -2.23 -8.27 1.47
N VAL A 54 -1.99 -6.97 1.44
CA VAL A 54 -0.76 -6.46 0.84
C VAL A 54 0.43 -6.75 1.78
N ARG A 55 1.63 -6.90 1.23
CA ARG A 55 2.85 -7.10 2.02
C ARG A 55 3.33 -5.78 2.61
N GLY A 56 3.60 -5.80 3.92
CA GLY A 56 4.22 -4.69 4.64
C GLY A 56 5.68 -4.93 4.98
N ASN A 57 6.31 -3.93 5.58
CA ASN A 57 7.72 -4.02 5.97
C ASN A 57 7.93 -5.01 7.13
N HIS A 58 6.93 -5.28 7.98
CA HIS A 58 6.98 -6.30 9.02
C HIS A 58 6.95 -7.72 8.42
N GLU A 59 5.99 -7.99 7.53
CA GLU A 59 5.84 -9.27 6.84
C GLU A 59 7.05 -9.57 5.95
N ASP A 60 7.56 -8.56 5.25
CA ASP A 60 8.72 -8.72 4.39
C ASP A 60 9.98 -9.11 5.19
N ARG A 61 10.19 -8.51 6.38
CA ARG A 61 11.28 -8.93 7.28
C ARG A 61 11.13 -10.38 7.74
N LEU A 62 9.91 -10.82 8.08
CA LEU A 62 9.67 -12.22 8.48
C LEU A 62 9.95 -13.19 7.33
N VAL A 63 9.50 -12.88 6.11
CA VAL A 63 9.77 -13.70 4.91
C VAL A 63 11.28 -13.76 4.62
N GLN A 64 12.00 -12.66 4.76
CA GLN A 64 13.47 -12.62 4.59
C GLN A 64 14.19 -13.41 5.70
N ALA A 65 13.76 -13.27 6.96
CA ALA A 65 14.31 -13.99 8.10
C ALA A 65 14.07 -15.51 7.95
N ALA A 66 12.89 -15.93 7.50
CA ALA A 66 12.59 -17.34 7.23
C ALA A 66 13.52 -17.96 6.19
N LYS A 67 13.83 -17.24 5.10
CA LYS A 67 14.83 -17.69 4.10
C LYS A 67 16.21 -17.89 4.72
N THR A 68 16.56 -17.05 5.68
CA THR A 68 17.85 -17.12 6.38
C THR A 68 17.87 -18.30 7.35
N VAL A 69 16.81 -18.53 8.13
CA VAL A 69 16.70 -19.67 9.05
C VAL A 69 16.66 -21.01 8.29
N LEU A 70 15.88 -21.08 7.21
CA LEU A 70 15.79 -22.27 6.35
C LEU A 70 17.04 -22.47 5.47
N GLY A 71 17.73 -21.39 5.09
CA GLY A 71 18.95 -21.39 4.28
C GLY A 71 20.26 -21.50 5.07
N LYS A 72 20.21 -21.35 6.41
CA LYS A 72 21.39 -21.48 7.29
C LYS A 72 21.73 -22.95 7.57
N ASN A 73 22.13 -23.61 6.49
CA ASN A 73 23.36 -24.40 6.42
C ASN A 73 24.58 -23.52 6.01
N SER A 74 24.46 -22.19 5.99
CA SER A 74 25.55 -21.27 5.61
C SER A 74 25.85 -20.22 6.70
N ARG A 75 27.05 -20.33 7.27
CA ARG A 75 27.61 -19.41 8.28
C ARG A 75 27.92 -18.04 7.69
N LEU A 76 26.97 -17.11 7.67
CA LEU A 76 27.28 -15.67 7.72
C LEU A 76 26.25 -14.97 8.60
N SER A 77 26.70 -14.54 9.78
CA SER A 77 25.96 -13.63 10.64
C SER A 77 26.23 -12.20 10.17
N SER A 78 25.20 -11.48 9.72
CA SER A 78 25.33 -10.08 9.34
C SER A 78 24.94 -9.17 10.51
N ALA A 79 25.40 -7.92 10.52
CA ALA A 79 25.13 -6.95 11.58
C ALA A 79 23.63 -6.66 11.83
N ALA A 80 22.72 -7.14 10.97
CA ALA A 80 21.27 -7.12 11.20
C ALA A 80 20.78 -8.15 12.23
N ASP A 81 21.59 -9.17 12.55
CA ASP A 81 21.29 -10.25 13.50
C ASP A 81 21.25 -9.79 14.97
N THR A 82 21.54 -8.52 15.28
CA THR A 82 21.64 -7.99 16.67
C THR A 82 20.55 -6.98 17.06
N SER A 83 19.58 -6.69 16.18
CA SER A 83 18.49 -5.78 16.53
C SER A 83 17.45 -6.47 17.44
N ARG A 84 16.84 -5.73 18.37
CA ARG A 84 15.71 -6.23 19.21
C ARG A 84 14.52 -6.76 18.39
N GLY A 85 14.39 -6.37 17.11
CA GLY A 85 13.38 -6.88 16.21
C GLY A 85 13.68 -8.31 15.75
N TYR A 86 14.96 -8.63 15.52
CA TYR A 86 15.38 -9.94 15.00
C TYR A 86 15.05 -11.09 15.97
N SER A 87 15.26 -10.90 17.28
CA SER A 87 14.93 -11.92 18.27
C SER A 87 13.42 -12.18 18.40
N LYS A 88 12.60 -11.12 18.26
CA LYS A 88 11.13 -11.24 18.22
C LYS A 88 10.68 -11.95 16.94
N ASP A 89 11.26 -11.58 15.80
CA ASP A 89 10.96 -12.19 14.51
C ASP A 89 11.33 -13.68 14.51
N GLN A 90 12.47 -14.05 15.11
CA GLN A 90 12.85 -15.47 15.27
C GLN A 90 11.89 -16.26 16.16
N ALA A 91 11.49 -15.70 17.31
CA ALA A 91 10.53 -16.35 18.20
C ALA A 91 9.20 -16.58 17.47
N LEU A 92 8.70 -15.56 16.77
CA LEU A 92 7.48 -15.66 15.99
C LEU A 92 7.60 -16.72 14.88
N LEU A 93 8.72 -16.76 14.16
CA LEU A 93 8.94 -17.77 13.11
C LEU A 93 8.84 -19.22 13.63
N MET A 94 9.18 -19.48 14.89
CA MET A 94 9.04 -20.80 15.50
C MET A 94 7.56 -21.18 15.78
N GLU A 95 6.68 -20.18 15.90
CA GLU A 95 5.24 -20.38 16.13
C GLU A 95 4.46 -20.50 14.81
N LEU A 96 5.01 -19.99 13.71
CA LEU A 96 4.34 -19.99 12.41
C LEU A 96 4.30 -21.38 11.78
N LYS A 97 3.12 -21.73 11.25
CA LYS A 97 2.88 -22.99 10.52
C LYS A 97 3.21 -22.80 9.04
N PRO A 98 3.43 -23.90 8.28
CA PRO A 98 3.67 -23.81 6.83
C PRO A 98 2.59 -23.04 6.05
N ARG A 99 1.31 -23.15 6.47
CA ARG A 99 0.21 -22.38 5.87
C ARG A 99 0.33 -20.87 6.09
N HIS A 100 0.85 -20.45 7.25
CA HIS A 100 1.10 -19.05 7.57
C HIS A 100 2.21 -18.50 6.69
N MET A 101 3.31 -19.25 6.57
CA MET A 101 4.43 -18.87 5.72
C MET A 101 4.02 -18.77 4.24
N ARG A 102 3.16 -19.68 3.77
CA ARG A 102 2.61 -19.59 2.41
C ARG A 102 1.76 -18.33 2.23
N TYR A 103 0.88 -18.02 3.17
CA TYR A 103 0.08 -16.80 3.13
C TYR A 103 0.96 -15.54 3.10
N LEU A 104 1.95 -15.43 3.99
CA LEU A 104 2.92 -14.32 4.01
C LEU A 104 3.72 -14.22 2.71
N HIS A 105 4.13 -15.35 2.14
CA HIS A 105 4.87 -15.41 0.89
C HIS A 105 4.04 -14.92 -0.31
N ASP A 106 2.74 -15.23 -0.32
CA ASP A 106 1.84 -14.93 -1.45
C ASP A 106 1.23 -13.52 -1.38
N MET A 107 1.43 -12.77 -0.27
CA MET A 107 1.02 -11.37 -0.15
C MET A 107 1.68 -10.49 -1.24
N PRO A 108 0.91 -9.83 -2.12
CA PRO A 108 1.46 -8.92 -3.11
C PRO A 108 1.87 -7.58 -2.49
N LEU A 109 2.82 -6.87 -3.10
CA LEU A 109 3.21 -5.51 -2.66
C LEU A 109 2.10 -4.48 -2.88
N MET A 110 1.27 -4.69 -3.91
CA MET A 110 0.21 -3.78 -4.31
C MET A 110 -1.00 -4.58 -4.80
N LEU A 111 -2.20 -4.18 -4.41
CA LEU A 111 -3.45 -4.71 -4.95
C LEU A 111 -4.15 -3.64 -5.76
N ARG A 112 -4.60 -4.01 -6.97
CA ARG A 112 -5.33 -3.12 -7.88
C ARG A 112 -6.79 -3.50 -7.90
N ILE A 113 -7.64 -2.54 -7.60
CA ILE A 113 -9.09 -2.66 -7.73
C ILE A 113 -9.50 -1.76 -8.90
N PRO A 114 -10.04 -2.32 -9.99
CA PRO A 114 -10.38 -1.54 -11.16
C PRO A 114 -11.47 -0.51 -10.84
N ALA A 115 -11.51 0.55 -11.66
CA ALA A 115 -12.55 1.58 -11.57
C ALA A 115 -13.95 0.94 -11.55
N LEU A 116 -14.79 1.39 -10.61
CA LEU A 116 -16.09 0.79 -10.35
C LEU A 116 -17.10 1.25 -11.41
N PRO A 117 -17.60 0.35 -12.29
CA PRO A 117 -18.44 0.75 -13.42
C PRO A 117 -19.81 1.27 -13.00
N LEU A 118 -20.31 0.87 -11.83
CA LEU A 118 -21.59 1.29 -11.28
C LEU A 118 -21.47 2.52 -10.36
N ALA A 119 -20.26 3.07 -10.18
CA ALA A 119 -20.04 4.18 -9.27
C ALA A 119 -20.66 5.47 -9.81
N LYS A 120 -21.47 6.12 -8.96
CA LYS A 120 -22.14 7.38 -9.30
C LYS A 120 -21.17 8.56 -9.14
N LYS A 121 -21.39 9.62 -9.93
CA LYS A 121 -20.51 10.81 -9.97
C LYS A 121 -20.56 11.66 -8.68
N TYR A 122 -21.56 11.47 -7.83
CA TYR A 122 -21.94 12.42 -6.78
C TYR A 122 -21.68 11.89 -5.37
N GLY A 123 -21.05 12.73 -4.52
CA GLY A 123 -20.94 12.52 -3.08
C GLY A 123 -19.50 12.62 -2.56
N LYS A 124 -19.33 13.26 -1.38
CA LYS A 124 -18.04 13.44 -0.71
C LYS A 124 -17.34 12.11 -0.34
N HIS A 125 -18.12 11.05 -0.20
CA HIS A 125 -17.70 9.71 0.23
C HIS A 125 -17.89 8.68 -0.90
N HIS A 126 -17.52 9.04 -2.13
CA HIS A 126 -17.59 8.11 -3.27
C HIS A 126 -16.24 7.99 -3.97
N ILE A 127 -15.86 6.76 -4.32
CA ILE A 127 -14.69 6.44 -5.15
C ILE A 127 -15.21 5.78 -6.43
N ARG A 128 -14.83 6.34 -7.58
CA ARG A 128 -15.15 5.75 -8.91
C ARG A 128 -13.90 5.37 -9.70
N GLU A 129 -12.78 5.95 -9.30
CA GLU A 129 -11.48 5.75 -9.90
C GLU A 129 -10.90 4.38 -9.53
N GLU A 130 -9.83 4.01 -10.22
CA GLU A 130 -9.06 2.83 -9.84
C GLU A 130 -8.44 3.03 -8.46
N ILE A 131 -8.51 1.99 -7.63
CA ILE A 131 -7.95 2.00 -6.28
C ILE A 131 -6.70 1.14 -6.27
N ILE A 132 -5.63 1.70 -5.70
CA ILE A 132 -4.38 0.99 -5.45
C ILE A 132 -4.22 0.86 -3.95
N VAL A 133 -4.25 -0.36 -3.45
CA VAL A 133 -3.98 -0.67 -2.05
C VAL A 133 -2.50 -0.96 -1.90
N VAL A 134 -1.83 -0.26 -1.00
CA VAL A 134 -0.40 -0.37 -0.71
C VAL A 134 -0.17 -0.28 0.79
N HIS A 135 0.95 -0.78 1.29
CA HIS A 135 1.24 -0.66 2.72
C HIS A 135 1.45 0.80 3.16
N ALA A 136 2.38 1.50 2.51
CA ALA A 136 2.83 2.83 2.92
C ALA A 136 2.44 3.88 1.90
N GLY A 137 3.03 3.88 0.71
CA GLY A 137 2.70 4.89 -0.31
C GLY A 137 3.28 4.63 -1.68
N LEU A 138 2.99 5.53 -2.61
CA LEU A 138 3.45 5.46 -4.00
C LEU A 138 4.12 6.77 -4.41
N VAL A 139 5.24 6.67 -5.12
CA VAL A 139 5.82 7.84 -5.77
C VAL A 139 4.87 8.23 -6.91
N PRO A 140 4.36 9.47 -6.96
CA PRO A 140 3.51 9.90 -8.08
C PRO A 140 4.24 9.71 -9.41
N HIS A 141 3.54 9.72 -10.54
CA HIS A 141 4.10 9.60 -11.91
C HIS A 141 4.93 8.34 -12.26
N VAL A 142 5.43 7.59 -11.28
CA VAL A 142 6.17 6.34 -11.49
C VAL A 142 5.18 5.21 -11.77
N PRO A 143 5.30 4.48 -12.91
CA PRO A 143 4.47 3.32 -13.19
C PRO A 143 4.52 2.27 -12.07
N LEU A 144 3.40 1.59 -11.81
CA LEU A 144 3.28 0.65 -10.68
C LEU A 144 4.35 -0.46 -10.71
N ASP A 145 4.68 -0.97 -11.90
CA ASP A 145 5.71 -1.99 -12.13
C ASP A 145 7.15 -1.48 -11.91
N ARG A 146 7.32 -0.19 -11.66
CA ARG A 146 8.61 0.49 -11.44
C ARG A 146 8.72 1.18 -10.11
N GLN A 147 7.70 1.08 -9.26
CA GLN A 147 7.78 1.53 -7.89
C GLN A 147 8.87 0.73 -7.18
N ASP A 148 9.68 1.40 -6.37
CA ASP A 148 10.67 0.72 -5.54
C ASP A 148 9.92 -0.03 -4.41
N PRO A 149 10.03 -1.37 -4.32
CA PRO A 149 9.38 -2.16 -3.29
C PRO A 149 9.64 -1.67 -1.86
N TYR A 150 10.85 -1.17 -1.60
CA TYR A 150 11.20 -0.65 -0.29
C TYR A 150 10.31 0.53 0.09
N PHE A 151 10.11 1.47 -0.82
CA PHE A 151 9.31 2.67 -0.54
C PHE A 151 7.80 2.40 -0.57
N VAL A 152 7.33 1.44 -1.37
CA VAL A 152 5.94 0.94 -1.29
C VAL A 152 5.58 0.50 0.13
N MET A 153 6.56 -0.04 0.86
CA MET A 153 6.39 -0.55 2.22
C MET A 153 6.88 0.38 3.33
N ASN A 154 7.67 1.41 3.05
CA ASN A 154 8.32 2.19 4.12
C ASN A 154 8.13 3.70 4.01
N MET A 155 7.65 4.24 2.89
CA MET A 155 7.59 5.68 2.66
C MET A 155 6.67 6.40 3.66
N ARG A 156 7.14 7.53 4.16
CA ARG A 156 6.38 8.46 5.01
C ARG A 156 6.34 9.85 4.39
N SER A 157 7.44 10.26 3.77
CA SER A 157 7.58 11.54 3.11
C SER A 157 8.23 11.42 1.74
N ILE A 158 8.14 12.48 0.95
CA ILE A 158 8.73 12.61 -0.37
C ILE A 158 9.18 14.05 -0.58
N ASP A 159 10.34 14.25 -1.20
CA ASP A 159 10.75 15.59 -1.64
C ASP A 159 9.83 16.06 -2.78
N HIS A 160 9.07 17.15 -2.57
CA HIS A 160 8.04 17.59 -3.53
C HIS A 160 8.62 18.16 -4.85
N LYS A 161 9.94 18.33 -4.96
CA LYS A 161 10.62 18.82 -6.17
C LYS A 161 11.30 17.68 -6.93
N THR A 162 12.11 16.90 -6.22
CA THR A 162 12.90 15.80 -6.80
C THR A 162 12.13 14.49 -6.85
N HIS A 163 11.03 14.39 -6.11
CA HIS A 163 10.21 13.19 -5.93
C HIS A 163 10.99 12.00 -5.35
N VAL A 164 12.08 12.27 -4.62
CA VAL A 164 12.83 11.24 -3.91
C VAL A 164 12.05 10.86 -2.64
N PRO A 165 11.61 9.58 -2.51
CA PRO A 165 10.88 9.12 -1.34
C PRO A 165 11.80 8.92 -0.13
N SER A 166 11.22 8.97 1.06
CA SER A 166 11.90 8.78 2.34
C SER A 166 11.05 7.96 3.31
N ALA A 167 11.70 7.07 4.07
CA ALA A 167 11.06 6.30 5.13
C ALA A 167 10.93 7.07 6.45
N LEU A 168 11.45 8.29 6.52
CA LEU A 168 11.40 9.17 7.68
C LEU A 168 10.32 10.24 7.51
N HIS A 169 9.81 10.71 8.64
CA HIS A 169 9.10 12.00 8.68
C HIS A 169 10.11 13.14 8.48
N GLU A 170 9.68 14.24 7.87
CA GLU A 170 10.54 15.36 7.53
C GLU A 170 11.21 16.02 8.77
N THR A 171 12.37 16.63 8.56
CA THR A 171 13.03 17.58 9.46
C THR A 171 12.80 19.02 8.99
N GLU A 172 12.54 19.98 9.90
CA GLU A 172 12.10 21.39 9.71
C GLU A 172 12.77 22.26 8.61
N LYS A 173 13.77 21.79 7.85
CA LYS A 173 14.55 22.56 6.87
C LYS A 173 14.57 21.98 5.44
N GLY A 174 13.59 21.15 5.06
CA GLY A 174 13.56 20.42 3.78
C GLY A 174 12.54 20.92 2.73
N ASN A 175 12.58 20.30 1.54
CA ASN A 175 11.46 20.28 0.57
C ASN A 175 10.65 18.98 0.70
N SER A 176 10.80 18.25 1.80
CA SER A 176 10.07 17.02 2.02
C SER A 176 8.62 17.37 2.39
N GLU A 177 7.69 16.50 2.06
CA GLU A 177 6.28 16.65 2.42
C GLU A 177 5.73 15.24 2.70
N PRO A 178 4.65 15.10 3.47
CA PRO A 178 3.95 13.83 3.56
C PRO A 178 3.59 13.34 2.16
N TRP A 179 3.92 12.09 1.85
CA TRP A 179 3.84 11.61 0.46
C TRP A 179 2.40 11.69 -0.10
N PHE A 180 1.40 11.54 0.79
CA PHE A 180 -0.01 11.55 0.42
C PHE A 180 -0.50 12.94 -0.04
N ASP A 181 0.17 14.03 0.39
CA ASP A 181 -0.14 15.39 -0.05
C ASP A 181 0.33 15.61 -1.48
N VAL A 182 1.58 15.22 -1.78
CA VAL A 182 2.14 15.28 -3.14
C VAL A 182 1.38 14.34 -4.09
N TRP A 183 1.00 13.16 -3.62
CA TRP A 183 0.11 12.25 -4.34
C TRP A 183 -1.24 12.91 -4.65
N GLY A 184 -1.90 13.48 -3.64
CA GLY A 184 -3.19 14.15 -3.80
C GLY A 184 -3.14 15.31 -4.80
N TRP A 185 -2.08 16.10 -4.73
CA TRP A 185 -1.83 17.19 -5.69
C TRP A 185 -1.70 16.68 -7.13
N TYR A 186 -0.97 15.59 -7.34
CA TYR A 186 -0.75 14.99 -8.65
C TYR A 186 -2.05 14.43 -9.24
N GLN A 187 -2.80 13.64 -8.45
CA GLN A 187 -4.05 13.03 -8.88
C GLN A 187 -5.13 14.08 -9.17
N GLU A 188 -5.23 15.15 -8.37
CA GLU A 188 -6.17 16.25 -8.62
C GLU A 188 -5.88 16.96 -9.95
N ARG A 189 -4.60 17.09 -10.32
CA ARG A 189 -4.23 17.66 -11.63
C ARG A 189 -4.61 16.74 -12.78
N LEU A 190 -4.40 15.43 -12.64
CA LEU A 190 -4.86 14.46 -13.64
C LEU A 190 -6.38 14.52 -13.83
N ASP A 191 -7.14 14.54 -12.73
CA ASP A 191 -8.60 14.65 -12.76
C ASP A 191 -9.10 15.93 -13.46
N ARG A 192 -8.45 17.07 -13.19
CA ARG A 192 -8.79 18.37 -13.79
C ARG A 192 -8.20 18.57 -15.19
N GLY A 193 -7.47 17.60 -15.74
CA GLY A 193 -6.77 17.75 -17.02
C GLY A 193 -5.74 18.89 -17.03
N ARG A 194 -5.17 19.22 -15.87
CA ARG A 194 -4.15 20.27 -15.72
C ARG A 194 -2.77 19.73 -16.07
N SER A 195 -1.86 20.63 -16.44
CA SER A 195 -0.44 20.28 -16.61
C SER A 195 0.15 19.72 -15.31
N VAL A 196 0.89 18.63 -15.45
CA VAL A 196 1.74 18.00 -14.41
C VAL A 196 3.23 18.33 -14.63
N SER A 197 3.52 19.46 -15.29
CA SER A 197 4.89 19.94 -15.51
C SER A 197 5.68 19.99 -14.20
N GLY A 198 6.78 19.24 -14.13
CA GLY A 198 7.57 18.99 -12.91
C GLY A 198 7.63 17.52 -12.51
N PHE A 199 6.63 16.73 -12.90
CA PHE A 199 6.61 15.28 -12.73
C PHE A 199 7.19 14.64 -13.98
N HIS A 200 8.22 13.81 -13.82
CA HIS A 200 8.83 13.09 -14.94
C HIS A 200 7.90 11.96 -15.34
N VAL A 201 6.96 12.23 -16.25
CA VAL A 201 6.13 11.17 -16.82
C VAL A 201 7.03 10.30 -17.69
N TYR A 202 7.57 9.21 -17.14
CA TYR A 202 8.18 8.18 -17.97
C TYR A 202 7.05 7.53 -18.77
N SER A 203 6.76 8.03 -19.97
CA SER A 203 5.98 7.21 -20.88
C SER A 203 6.79 5.94 -21.17
N HIS A 204 6.14 4.79 -21.24
CA HIS A 204 6.78 3.53 -21.65
C HIS A 204 7.55 3.70 -22.98
N ALA A 205 7.07 4.63 -23.82
CA ALA A 205 7.72 5.10 -25.04
C ALA A 205 9.07 5.80 -24.82
N GLU A 206 9.16 6.79 -23.93
CA GLU A 206 10.39 7.56 -23.68
C GLU A 206 11.48 6.71 -23.00
N TRP A 207 11.08 5.71 -22.19
CA TRP A 207 12.05 4.78 -21.62
C TRP A 207 12.61 3.79 -22.66
N LEU A 208 11.76 3.25 -23.53
CA LEU A 208 12.20 2.39 -24.64
C LEU A 208 13.12 3.17 -25.61
N GLU A 209 12.87 4.46 -25.79
CA GLU A 209 13.70 5.34 -26.60
C GLU A 209 15.08 5.58 -25.99
N LYS A 210 15.18 5.69 -24.66
CA LYS A 210 16.47 5.74 -23.94
C LYS A 210 17.26 4.41 -23.94
N GLN A 211 16.61 3.29 -24.24
CA GLN A 211 17.27 1.98 -24.37
C GLN A 211 17.57 1.58 -25.81
N ALA A 212 17.11 2.36 -26.80
CA ALA A 212 17.45 2.12 -28.19
C ALA A 212 18.91 2.50 -28.43
N PRO A 213 19.72 1.64 -29.08
CA PRO A 213 21.11 1.96 -29.39
C PRO A 213 21.19 3.24 -30.25
N ASP A 214 22.18 4.09 -29.97
CA ASP A 214 22.41 5.37 -30.63
C ASP A 214 22.65 5.20 -32.14
N GLY A 215 21.57 5.13 -32.91
CA GLY A 215 21.60 4.82 -34.32
C GLY A 215 20.51 5.56 -35.09
N TRP A 216 20.85 5.99 -36.31
CA TRP A 216 19.99 6.75 -37.21
C TRP A 216 18.59 6.13 -37.46
N LEU A 217 18.47 4.80 -37.33
CA LEU A 217 17.21 4.04 -37.41
C LEU A 217 16.21 4.39 -36.30
N GLY A 218 16.68 4.78 -35.10
CA GLY A 218 15.82 5.24 -34.00
C GLY A 218 15.14 6.58 -34.31
N LYS A 219 15.87 7.52 -34.93
CA LYS A 219 15.35 8.83 -35.33
C LYS A 219 14.28 8.74 -36.42
N LEU A 220 14.40 7.80 -37.35
CA LEU A 220 13.42 7.62 -38.43
C LEU A 220 12.06 7.07 -37.92
N ARG A 221 12.06 6.27 -36.84
CA ARG A 221 10.83 5.80 -36.19
C ARG A 221 10.09 6.90 -35.42
N GLY A 222 10.80 7.88 -34.85
CA GLY A 222 10.20 9.00 -34.11
C GLY A 222 9.34 9.95 -34.97
N LEU A 223 9.61 10.04 -36.26
CA LEU A 223 8.91 10.95 -37.20
C LEU A 223 7.56 10.42 -37.71
N PHE A 224 7.30 9.11 -37.65
CA PHE A 224 6.08 8.49 -38.21
C PHE A 224 5.14 7.90 -37.16
N VAL A 225 5.50 7.94 -35.88
CA VAL A 225 4.64 7.43 -34.81
C VAL A 225 4.02 8.59 -34.04
N THR A 226 2.88 9.09 -34.51
CA THR A 226 1.96 9.85 -33.67
C THR A 226 1.39 8.90 -32.61
N LYS A 227 2.08 8.73 -31.48
CA LYS A 227 1.57 7.91 -30.38
C LYS A 227 0.35 8.63 -29.80
N PRO A 228 -0.82 7.98 -29.69
CA PRO A 228 -1.91 8.54 -28.92
C PRO A 228 -1.40 8.71 -27.49
N THR A 229 -1.32 9.96 -27.02
CA THR A 229 -0.99 10.24 -25.62
C THR A 229 -2.13 9.70 -24.79
N ARG A 230 -1.96 8.49 -24.25
CA ARG A 230 -2.94 7.86 -23.37
C ARG A 230 -3.08 8.78 -22.15
N LYS A 231 -4.18 9.54 -22.08
CA LYS A 231 -4.50 10.37 -20.91
C LYS A 231 -4.45 9.49 -19.67
N LEU A 232 -3.53 9.80 -18.77
CA LEU A 232 -3.43 9.13 -17.48
C LEU A 232 -4.71 9.41 -16.70
N LYS A 233 -5.34 8.36 -16.18
CA LYS A 233 -6.52 8.49 -15.34
C LYS A 233 -6.08 8.62 -13.89
N PRO A 234 -6.76 9.44 -13.08
CA PRO A 234 -6.45 9.53 -11.67
C PRO A 234 -6.74 8.21 -10.95
N GLN A 235 -6.04 7.98 -9.84
CA GLN A 235 -6.12 6.80 -9.00
C GLN A 235 -6.25 7.22 -7.53
N VAL A 236 -6.90 6.38 -6.72
CA VAL A 236 -6.99 6.55 -5.27
C VAL A 236 -6.05 5.57 -4.58
N ALA A 237 -5.19 6.06 -3.70
CA ALA A 237 -4.35 5.20 -2.87
C ALA A 237 -5.07 4.86 -1.56
N VAL A 238 -5.05 3.61 -1.14
CA VAL A 238 -5.48 3.16 0.20
C VAL A 238 -4.28 2.55 0.90
N TYR A 239 -3.97 3.02 2.11
CA TYR A 239 -2.70 2.74 2.78
C TYR A 239 -2.81 2.76 4.31
N GLY A 240 -1.75 2.29 4.98
CA GLY A 240 -1.60 2.28 6.44
C GLY A 240 -0.20 2.76 6.84
N HIS A 241 0.52 1.98 7.67
CA HIS A 241 1.94 2.16 8.07
C HIS A 241 2.25 3.36 8.98
N ASP A 242 1.57 4.49 8.80
CA ASP A 242 1.87 5.74 9.48
C ASP A 242 0.93 6.05 10.64
N SER A 243 0.94 5.20 11.66
CA SER A 243 0.15 5.39 12.88
C SER A 243 0.40 6.72 13.61
N LYS A 244 1.51 7.43 13.34
CA LYS A 244 1.80 8.73 13.97
C LYS A 244 0.91 9.86 13.47
N ILE A 245 0.41 9.75 12.24
CA ILE A 245 -0.46 10.77 11.63
C ILE A 245 -1.94 10.41 11.72
N ASP A 246 -2.28 9.26 12.31
CA ASP A 246 -3.65 8.77 12.51
C ASP A 246 -4.46 8.65 11.19
N LEU A 247 -5.77 8.47 11.27
CA LEU A 247 -6.71 8.34 10.15
C LEU A 247 -6.66 9.55 9.20
N GLN A 248 -6.34 9.31 7.92
CA GLN A 248 -6.25 10.32 6.85
C GLN A 248 -7.26 10.06 5.73
N LEU A 249 -8.32 10.87 5.63
CA LEU A 249 -9.39 10.69 4.64
C LEU A 249 -9.44 11.80 3.59
N HIS A 250 -8.52 11.76 2.64
CA HIS A 250 -8.44 12.72 1.53
C HIS A 250 -9.15 12.21 0.28
N ARG A 251 -9.37 13.06 -0.73
CA ARG A 251 -10.04 12.66 -1.98
C ARG A 251 -9.29 11.53 -2.71
N TRP A 252 -7.98 11.65 -2.82
CA TRP A 252 -7.11 10.77 -3.61
C TRP A 252 -6.29 9.78 -2.79
N SER A 253 -6.39 9.85 -1.47
CA SER A 253 -5.62 9.00 -0.56
C SER A 253 -6.44 8.70 0.70
N LYS A 254 -6.42 7.44 1.15
CA LYS A 254 -7.13 6.93 2.33
C LYS A 254 -6.11 6.22 3.23
N GLY A 255 -5.59 6.93 4.22
CA GLY A 255 -4.73 6.37 5.26
C GLY A 255 -5.61 5.83 6.38
N LEU A 256 -5.58 4.52 6.62
CA LEU A 256 -6.49 3.84 7.53
C LEU A 256 -5.83 3.47 8.87
N ASP A 257 -4.53 3.70 9.04
CA ASP A 257 -3.79 3.37 10.27
C ASP A 257 -4.12 4.36 11.39
N SER A 258 -5.05 3.96 12.27
CA SER A 258 -5.49 4.73 13.45
C SER A 258 -4.86 4.23 14.75
N ALA A 259 -3.63 3.71 14.66
CA ALA A 259 -2.76 3.38 15.78
C ALA A 259 -3.34 2.34 16.76
N CYS A 260 -4.04 1.32 16.25
CA CYS A 260 -4.68 0.28 17.07
C CYS A 260 -3.76 -0.36 18.12
N VAL A 261 -2.57 -0.81 17.70
CA VAL A 261 -1.52 -1.41 18.57
C VAL A 261 -1.02 -0.45 19.65
N SER A 262 -1.24 0.85 19.50
CA SER A 262 -0.88 1.86 20.52
C SER A 262 -2.06 2.25 21.41
N GLY A 263 -3.15 1.49 21.39
CA GLY A 263 -4.40 1.77 22.12
C GLY A 263 -5.34 2.74 21.40
N GLY A 264 -5.15 2.94 20.10
CA GLY A 264 -6.05 3.70 19.24
C GLY A 264 -7.25 2.88 18.79
N GLN A 265 -7.54 2.90 17.49
CA GLN A 265 -8.67 2.18 16.90
C GLN A 265 -8.20 1.27 15.77
N LEU A 266 -8.99 0.25 15.47
CA LEU A 266 -8.89 -0.50 14.23
C LEU A 266 -9.88 0.09 13.24
N THR A 267 -9.37 0.73 12.18
CA THR A 267 -10.22 1.30 11.13
C THR A 267 -10.42 0.34 9.97
N ALA A 268 -11.68 0.19 9.58
CA ALA A 268 -12.10 -0.42 8.34
C ALA A 268 -12.76 0.61 7.41
N MET A 269 -12.43 0.56 6.12
CA MET A 269 -13.20 1.23 5.07
C MET A 269 -14.06 0.21 4.35
N VAL A 270 -15.37 0.42 4.29
CA VAL A 270 -16.30 -0.40 3.51
C VAL A 270 -16.61 0.33 2.21
N LEU A 271 -16.40 -0.32 1.07
CA LEU A 271 -16.70 0.22 -0.26
C LEU A 271 -17.71 -0.68 -0.97
N ASP A 272 -18.83 -0.09 -1.38
CA ASP A 272 -19.87 -0.79 -2.13
C ASP A 272 -19.67 -0.71 -3.66
N ALA A 273 -20.41 -1.53 -4.40
CA ALA A 273 -20.36 -1.56 -5.87
C ALA A 273 -20.73 -0.21 -6.53
N LYS A 274 -21.43 0.69 -5.82
CA LYS A 274 -21.81 2.04 -6.27
C LYS A 274 -20.75 3.09 -5.92
N GLY A 275 -19.61 2.65 -5.38
CA GLY A 275 -18.50 3.50 -5.01
C GLY A 275 -18.67 4.19 -3.66
N LYS A 276 -19.76 3.97 -2.93
CA LYS A 276 -19.97 4.61 -1.62
C LYS A 276 -19.01 4.01 -0.61
N THR A 277 -18.31 4.89 0.11
CA THR A 277 -17.42 4.52 1.21
C THR A 277 -18.06 4.80 2.56
N GLU A 278 -17.86 3.89 3.51
CA GLU A 278 -18.19 4.03 4.93
C GLU A 278 -16.96 3.71 5.76
N ILE A 279 -16.76 4.42 6.87
CA ILE A 279 -15.66 4.16 7.80
C ILE A 279 -16.27 3.53 9.06
N VAL A 280 -15.73 2.39 9.46
CA VAL A 280 -16.08 1.68 10.68
C VAL A 280 -14.83 1.65 11.55
N GLN A 281 -14.94 2.05 12.80
CA GLN A 281 -13.82 2.00 13.74
C GLN A 281 -14.23 1.25 14.99
N VAL A 282 -13.30 0.46 15.52
CA VAL A 282 -13.48 -0.28 16.78
C VAL A 282 -12.33 0.04 17.70
N GLU A 283 -12.64 0.37 18.95
CA GLU A 283 -11.63 0.68 19.96
C GLU A 283 -10.77 -0.55 20.26
N CYS A 284 -9.46 -0.35 20.27
CA CYS A 284 -8.51 -1.38 20.63
C CYS A 284 -8.27 -1.31 22.15
N LYS A 285 -9.18 -1.92 22.91
CA LYS A 285 -9.07 -1.98 24.37
C LYS A 285 -7.94 -2.93 24.77
N ASP A 286 -7.15 -2.54 25.76
CA ASP A 286 -6.15 -3.38 26.45
C ASP A 286 -4.85 -3.72 25.70
N TYR A 287 -4.41 -2.94 24.70
CA TYR A 287 -3.05 -3.05 24.16
C TYR A 287 -2.03 -2.26 25.01
N ARG A 288 -1.80 -2.68 26.25
CA ARG A 288 -0.70 -2.19 27.11
C ARG A 288 -0.04 -3.31 27.90
#